data_AF-A0A9E3Y0K4-F1
#
_entry.id   AF-A0A9E3Y0K4-F1
#
_cell.length_a   1.000
_cell.length_b   1.000
_cell.length_c   1.000
_cell.angle_alpha   90.00
_cell.angle_beta   90.00
_cell.angle_gamma   90.00
#
_symmetry.space_group_name_H-M   'P 1'
#
loop_
_entity.id
_entity.type
_entity.pdbx_description
1 polymer ?
#
loop_
_entity_poly.entity_id
_entity_poly.type
_entity_poly.pdbx_seq_one_letter_code
_entity_poly.pdbx_strand_id
1 'polypeptide(L)'
;MASDHTATRAEPPYPPGGVGPFSFSRPPRLVFHLLLVLATVPLIFAASSPAGGWFLWALGSGLFLAAAGVFWMVWVGLWFAARRRGFAVGSARWFVVAPVTGVLLLVFLALDIPLQLRWSQAQPAFDRLVKEAATPDGVEPVELETPSRLGTYAIDRAESLDGQTFVFLDTSSSPRPFLTSAGFAHLPAGPRHDYPVLCVVGGERVEYRHLTGPWYTFAAYW
;
A
#
# COMPACT_ATOMS: atom_id res chain seq x y z
N MET A 1 -69.43 43.57 4.19
CA MET A 1 -69.01 42.89 2.95
C MET A 1 -67.49 42.80 2.98
N ALA A 2 -66.97 41.65 3.41
CA ALA A 2 -65.54 41.37 3.45
C ALA A 2 -65.15 40.69 2.14
N SER A 3 -64.34 41.36 1.33
CA SER A 3 -63.78 40.82 0.09
C SER A 3 -62.52 40.04 0.41
N ASP A 4 -62.64 38.72 0.23
CA ASP A 4 -61.63 37.71 0.47
C ASP A 4 -60.51 37.83 -0.58
N HIS A 5 -59.30 38.24 -0.18
CA HIS A 5 -58.14 38.31 -1.04
C HIS A 5 -57.50 36.92 -1.13
N THR A 6 -57.97 36.12 -2.09
CA THR A 6 -57.34 34.86 -2.50
C THR A 6 -55.98 35.18 -3.12
N ALA A 7 -54.94 35.29 -2.30
CA ALA A 7 -53.56 35.38 -2.75
C ALA A 7 -53.17 34.06 -3.41
N THR A 8 -53.07 34.07 -4.73
CA THR A 8 -52.49 33.00 -5.55
C THR A 8 -51.06 32.78 -5.06
N ARG A 9 -50.88 31.73 -4.24
CA ARG A 9 -49.59 31.30 -3.74
C ARG A 9 -48.79 30.81 -4.93
N ALA A 10 -47.92 31.66 -5.48
CA ALA A 10 -47.01 31.29 -6.55
C ALA A 10 -46.23 30.04 -6.11
N GLU A 11 -46.47 28.92 -6.79
CA GLU A 11 -45.69 27.71 -6.54
C GLU A 11 -44.22 28.07 -6.80
N PRO A 12 -43.31 27.76 -5.87
CA PRO A 12 -41.90 27.98 -6.10
C PRO A 12 -41.50 27.22 -7.36
N PRO A 13 -40.70 27.81 -8.26
CA PRO A 13 -40.27 27.15 -9.47
C PRO A 13 -39.65 25.81 -9.09
N TYR A 14 -40.23 24.73 -9.64
CA TYR A 14 -39.71 23.37 -9.50
C TYR A 14 -38.18 23.42 -9.64
N PRO A 15 -37.39 22.94 -8.66
CA PRO A 15 -35.96 22.90 -8.83
C PRO A 15 -35.67 22.03 -10.07
N PRO A 16 -35.02 22.60 -11.10
CA PRO A 16 -34.73 21.87 -12.31
C PRO A 16 -33.67 20.83 -11.99
N GLY A 17 -33.88 19.60 -12.45
CA GLY A 17 -32.80 18.61 -12.56
C GLY A 17 -33.00 17.39 -11.67
N GLY A 18 -33.26 16.27 -12.33
CA GLY A 18 -33.45 14.96 -11.73
C GLY A 18 -32.37 14.57 -10.75
N VAL A 19 -32.79 13.73 -9.80
CA VAL A 19 -31.94 13.07 -8.80
C VAL A 19 -31.08 12.02 -9.49
N GLY A 20 -30.17 12.46 -10.36
CA GLY A 20 -29.11 11.60 -10.85
C GLY A 20 -28.18 11.21 -9.70
N PRO A 21 -27.51 10.05 -9.77
CA PRO A 21 -26.59 9.59 -8.73
C PRO A 21 -25.42 10.57 -8.47
N PHE A 22 -25.20 11.55 -9.35
CA PHE A 22 -24.13 12.55 -9.29
C PHE A 22 -24.65 13.98 -9.09
N SER A 23 -25.51 14.20 -8.09
CA SER A 23 -25.88 15.56 -7.68
C SER A 23 -24.73 16.21 -6.90
N PHE A 24 -24.00 17.14 -7.53
CA PHE A 24 -22.94 17.93 -6.89
C PHE A 24 -23.44 18.83 -5.74
N SER A 25 -24.76 18.94 -5.58
CA SER A 25 -25.43 19.64 -4.48
C SER A 25 -25.32 18.92 -3.14
N ARG A 26 -24.81 17.68 -3.13
CA ARG A 26 -24.60 16.86 -1.92
C ARG A 26 -23.11 16.49 -1.78
N PRO A 27 -22.58 16.39 -0.55
CA PRO A 27 -21.22 15.92 -0.34
C PRO A 27 -21.07 14.45 -0.77
N PRO A 28 -19.83 14.01 -1.11
CA PRO A 28 -19.54 12.60 -1.35
C PRO A 28 -19.92 11.79 -0.11
N ARG A 29 -20.66 10.71 -0.34
CA ARG A 29 -21.18 9.83 0.73
C ARG A 29 -20.34 8.56 0.85
N LEU A 30 -20.87 7.59 1.57
CA LEU A 30 -20.26 6.30 1.89
C LEU A 30 -19.65 5.59 0.67
N VAL A 31 -20.33 5.62 -0.50
CA VAL A 31 -19.82 4.96 -1.72
C VAL A 31 -18.44 5.46 -2.14
N PHE A 32 -18.21 6.77 -2.16
CA PHE A 32 -16.91 7.35 -2.51
C PHE A 32 -15.80 6.90 -1.55
N HIS A 33 -16.10 6.91 -0.25
CA HIS A 33 -15.14 6.51 0.78
C HIS A 33 -14.85 5.00 0.76
N LEU A 34 -15.85 4.16 0.46
CA LEU A 34 -15.64 2.73 0.26
C LEU A 34 -14.73 2.45 -0.95
N LEU A 35 -14.91 3.19 -2.04
CA LEU A 35 -14.04 3.06 -3.21
C LEU A 35 -12.60 3.49 -2.89
N LEU A 36 -12.41 4.57 -2.11
CA LEU A 36 -11.09 4.95 -1.63
C LEU A 36 -10.47 3.82 -0.80
N VAL A 37 -11.19 3.30 0.21
CA VAL A 37 -10.71 2.19 1.06
C VAL A 37 -10.33 0.98 0.22
N LEU A 38 -11.19 0.58 -0.72
CA LEU A 38 -10.95 -0.56 -1.60
C LEU A 38 -9.67 -0.38 -2.44
N ALA A 39 -9.38 0.84 -2.90
CA ALA A 39 -8.15 1.13 -3.63
C ALA A 39 -6.91 1.20 -2.73
N THR A 40 -7.06 1.58 -1.44
CA THR A 40 -5.93 1.62 -0.49
C THR A 40 -5.44 0.24 -0.08
N VAL A 41 -6.31 -0.76 0.03
CA VAL A 41 -5.95 -2.12 0.46
C VAL A 41 -4.83 -2.75 -0.37
N PRO A 42 -4.94 -2.86 -1.71
CA PRO A 42 -3.87 -3.40 -2.54
C PRO A 42 -2.58 -2.57 -2.49
N LEU A 43 -2.67 -1.25 -2.30
CA LEU A 43 -1.48 -0.40 -2.16
C LEU A 43 -0.73 -0.66 -0.85
N ILE A 44 -1.46 -0.78 0.27
CA ILE A 44 -0.90 -1.14 1.58
C ILE A 44 -0.30 -2.55 1.52
N PHE A 45 -1.00 -3.48 0.86
CA PHE A 45 -0.52 -4.85 0.69
C PHE A 45 0.78 -4.87 -0.14
N ALA A 46 0.82 -4.15 -1.26
CA ALA A 46 2.00 -4.02 -2.09
C ALA A 46 3.19 -3.43 -1.32
N ALA A 47 2.96 -2.40 -0.52
CA ALA A 47 3.99 -1.76 0.31
C ALA A 47 4.46 -2.63 1.49
N SER A 48 3.73 -3.67 1.86
CA SER A 48 4.14 -4.63 2.90
C SER A 48 5.07 -5.73 2.39
N SER A 49 5.25 -5.82 1.07
CA SER A 49 6.12 -6.81 0.44
C SER A 49 7.52 -6.20 0.28
N PRO A 50 8.60 -6.94 0.61
CA PRO A 50 9.97 -6.46 0.41
C PRO A 50 10.31 -6.26 -1.07
N ALA A 51 9.43 -6.75 -1.94
CA ALA A 51 9.70 -6.98 -3.33
C ALA A 51 8.65 -6.31 -4.22
N GLY A 52 9.13 -5.62 -5.25
CA GLY A 52 8.34 -4.81 -6.18
C GLY A 52 7.33 -5.57 -7.04
N GLY A 53 7.01 -6.83 -6.78
CA GLY A 53 6.11 -7.65 -7.60
C GLY A 53 4.68 -7.17 -7.68
N TRP A 54 4.28 -6.41 -6.67
CA TRP A 54 2.98 -5.76 -6.63
C TRP A 54 3.02 -4.38 -7.27
N PHE A 55 4.08 -4.02 -8.01
CA PHE A 55 4.25 -2.70 -8.63
C PHE A 55 3.07 -2.31 -9.51
N LEU A 56 2.57 -3.20 -10.37
CA LEU A 56 1.42 -2.89 -11.23
C LEU A 56 0.14 -2.61 -10.43
N TRP A 57 -0.07 -3.36 -9.35
CA TRP A 57 -1.20 -3.14 -8.44
C TRP A 57 -1.04 -1.83 -7.66
N ALA A 58 0.16 -1.56 -7.13
CA ALA A 58 0.49 -0.31 -6.46
C ALA A 58 0.32 0.90 -7.40
N LEU A 59 0.80 0.79 -8.64
CA LEU A 59 0.66 1.80 -9.67
C LEU A 59 -0.81 2.03 -10.03
N GLY A 60 -1.56 0.96 -10.30
CA GLY A 60 -2.99 1.04 -10.61
C GLY A 60 -3.79 1.70 -9.48
N SER A 61 -3.54 1.29 -8.24
CA SER A 61 -4.13 1.92 -7.05
C SER A 61 -3.72 3.37 -6.87
N GLY A 62 -2.44 3.69 -7.06
CA GLY A 62 -1.92 5.06 -6.97
C GLY A 62 -2.58 5.98 -7.99
N LEU A 63 -2.69 5.54 -9.25
CA LEU A 63 -3.36 6.27 -10.31
C LEU A 63 -4.85 6.46 -10.02
N PHE A 64 -5.53 5.41 -9.53
CA PHE A 64 -6.94 5.50 -9.14
C PHE A 64 -7.13 6.51 -8.00
N LEU A 65 -6.30 6.46 -6.95
CA LEU A 65 -6.35 7.38 -5.82
C LEU A 65 -6.05 8.82 -6.25
N ALA A 66 -5.10 9.02 -7.16
CA ALA A 66 -4.81 10.33 -7.73
C ALA A 66 -6.01 10.90 -8.51
N ALA A 67 -6.62 10.08 -9.38
CA ALA A 67 -7.83 10.47 -10.11
C ALA A 67 -9.00 10.77 -9.16
N ALA A 68 -9.19 9.95 -8.13
CA ALA A 68 -10.19 10.17 -7.09
C ALA A 68 -9.93 11.47 -6.32
N GLY A 69 -8.66 11.82 -6.06
CA GLY A 69 -8.25 13.08 -5.45
C GLY A 69 -8.59 14.29 -6.32
N VAL A 70 -8.30 14.24 -7.63
CA VAL A 70 -8.67 15.29 -8.59
C VAL A 70 -10.19 15.44 -8.64
N PHE A 71 -10.91 14.32 -8.77
CA PHE A 71 -12.37 14.31 -8.80
C PHE A 71 -12.96 14.91 -7.51
N TRP A 72 -12.40 14.54 -6.35
CA TRP A 72 -12.79 15.08 -5.05
C TRP A 72 -12.58 16.60 -4.98
N MET A 73 -11.45 17.13 -5.45
CA MET A 73 -11.18 18.58 -5.47
C MET A 73 -12.20 19.34 -6.33
N VAL A 74 -12.51 18.81 -7.52
CA VAL A 74 -13.54 19.40 -8.40
C VAL A 74 -14.90 19.38 -7.70
N TRP A 75 -15.27 18.26 -7.08
CA TRP A 75 -16.55 18.14 -6.37
C TRP A 75 -16.65 19.12 -5.20
N VAL A 76 -15.60 19.24 -4.39
CA VAL A 76 -15.53 20.23 -3.30
C VAL A 76 -15.76 21.64 -3.83
N GLY A 77 -15.07 22.02 -4.91
CA GLY A 77 -15.21 23.34 -5.53
C GLY A 77 -16.63 23.61 -6.02
N LEU A 78 -17.22 22.66 -6.74
CA LEU A 78 -18.61 22.75 -7.23
C LEU A 78 -19.62 22.82 -6.08
N TRP A 79 -19.42 22.04 -5.03
CA TRP A 79 -20.31 22.05 -3.86
C TRP A 79 -20.25 23.39 -3.11
N PHE A 80 -19.05 23.95 -2.90
CA PHE A 80 -18.91 25.27 -2.28
C PHE A 80 -19.51 26.38 -3.15
N ALA A 81 -19.37 26.30 -4.49
CA ALA A 81 -20.02 27.21 -5.42
C ALA A 81 -21.55 27.12 -5.33
N ALA A 82 -22.11 25.91 -5.26
CA ALA A 82 -23.54 25.68 -5.07
C ALA A 82 -24.04 26.15 -3.70
N ARG A 83 -23.23 25.98 -2.65
CA ARG A 83 -23.55 26.44 -1.28
C ARG A 83 -23.64 27.95 -1.18
N ARG A 84 -22.72 28.68 -1.83
CA ARG A 84 -22.78 30.16 -1.92
C ARG A 84 -24.05 30.66 -2.60
N ARG A 85 -24.65 29.85 -3.48
CA ARG A 85 -25.91 30.15 -4.17
C ARG A 85 -27.17 29.61 -3.44
N GLY A 86 -27.02 29.02 -2.26
CA GLY A 86 -28.14 28.46 -1.48
C GLY A 86 -28.68 27.11 -1.97
N PHE A 87 -28.03 26.46 -2.94
CA PHE A 87 -28.51 25.21 -3.54
C PHE A 87 -27.93 23.93 -2.92
N ALA A 88 -26.84 24.03 -2.16
CA ALA A 88 -26.17 22.87 -1.58
C ALA A 88 -26.80 22.45 -0.24
N VAL A 89 -26.90 21.13 -0.03
CA VAL A 89 -27.40 20.53 1.21
C VAL A 89 -26.35 19.59 1.82
N GLY A 90 -26.43 19.40 3.14
CA GLY A 90 -25.56 18.49 3.88
C GLY A 90 -24.38 19.16 4.59
N SER A 91 -23.56 18.32 5.25
CA SER A 91 -22.46 18.73 6.12
C SER A 91 -21.12 18.72 5.39
N ALA A 92 -20.32 19.78 5.57
CA ALA A 92 -18.96 19.87 5.03
C ALA A 92 -17.98 18.86 5.66
N ARG A 93 -18.33 18.26 6.81
CA ARG A 93 -17.46 17.31 7.53
C ARG A 93 -17.06 16.10 6.67
N TRP A 94 -17.92 15.68 5.74
CA TRP A 94 -17.62 14.57 4.81
C TRP A 94 -16.45 14.86 3.88
N PHE A 95 -16.14 16.13 3.61
CA PHE A 95 -14.98 16.49 2.82
C PHE A 95 -13.67 16.29 3.61
N VAL A 96 -13.69 16.28 4.94
CA VAL A 96 -12.45 16.12 5.73
C VAL A 96 -11.95 14.68 5.75
N VAL A 97 -12.83 13.69 5.56
CA VAL A 97 -12.48 12.27 5.69
C VAL A 97 -11.44 11.86 4.65
N ALA A 98 -11.69 12.12 3.36
CA ALA A 98 -10.78 11.75 2.28
C ALA A 98 -9.34 12.30 2.40
N PRO A 99 -9.10 13.61 2.65
CA PRO A 99 -7.75 14.13 2.82
C PRO A 99 -7.08 13.60 4.08
N VAL A 100 -7.79 13.43 5.20
CA VAL A 100 -7.22 12.81 6.41
C VAL A 100 -6.79 11.37 6.12
N THR A 101 -7.63 10.57 5.46
CA THR A 101 -7.28 9.21 5.05
C THR A 101 -6.08 9.20 4.10
N GLY A 102 -6.03 10.13 3.12
CA GLY A 102 -4.90 10.26 2.19
C GLY A 102 -3.59 10.59 2.91
N VAL A 103 -3.61 11.54 3.85
CA VAL A 103 -2.43 11.89 4.66
C VAL A 103 -1.98 10.71 5.51
N LEU A 104 -2.90 10.03 6.21
CA LEU A 104 -2.57 8.86 7.02
C LEU A 104 -1.94 7.73 6.18
N LEU A 105 -2.49 7.48 5.00
CA LEU A 105 -1.94 6.51 4.06
C LEU A 105 -0.51 6.88 3.65
N LEU A 106 -0.27 8.14 3.27
CA LEU A 106 1.06 8.62 2.90
C LEU A 106 2.06 8.48 4.06
N VAL A 107 1.64 8.83 5.28
CA VAL A 107 2.46 8.66 6.49
C VAL A 107 2.80 7.18 6.71
N PHE A 108 1.82 6.28 6.59
CA PHE A 108 2.05 4.84 6.75
C PHE A 108 3.02 4.29 5.70
N LEU A 109 2.89 4.73 4.45
CA LEU A 109 3.78 4.31 3.37
C LEU A 109 5.20 4.87 3.55
N ALA A 110 5.33 6.15 3.91
CA ALA A 110 6.64 6.79 4.09
C ALA A 110 7.43 6.21 5.27
N LEU A 111 6.74 5.77 6.31
CA LEU A 111 7.32 5.16 7.50
C LEU A 111 7.41 3.62 7.42
N ASP A 112 7.06 3.02 6.28
CA ASP A 112 7.06 1.56 6.10
C ASP A 112 6.24 0.80 7.15
N ILE A 113 5.20 1.42 7.73
CA ILE A 113 4.37 0.79 8.76
C ILE A 113 3.79 -0.56 8.29
N PRO A 114 3.27 -0.70 7.05
CA PRO A 114 2.76 -1.98 6.57
C PRO A 114 3.84 -3.08 6.54
N LEU A 115 5.05 -2.74 6.09
CA LEU A 115 6.18 -3.67 6.02
C LEU A 115 6.62 -4.08 7.42
N GLN A 116 6.83 -3.12 8.32
CA GLN A 116 7.25 -3.40 9.70
C GLN A 116 6.22 -4.24 10.45
N LEU A 117 4.93 -3.94 10.29
CA LEU A 117 3.87 -4.69 10.95
C LEU A 117 3.84 -6.15 10.46
N ARG A 118 3.89 -6.36 9.13
CA ARG A 118 3.88 -7.70 8.55
C ARG A 118 5.17 -8.47 8.86
N TRP A 119 6.32 -7.80 8.87
CA TRP A 119 7.60 -8.36 9.30
C TRP A 119 7.57 -8.80 10.75
N SER A 120 7.09 -7.96 11.67
CA SER A 120 7.06 -8.29 13.12
C SER A 120 6.29 -9.58 13.43
N GLN A 121 5.25 -9.88 12.64
CA GLN A 121 4.49 -11.11 12.74
C GLN A 121 5.24 -12.33 12.19
N ALA A 122 6.06 -12.14 11.15
CA ALA A 122 6.80 -13.21 10.50
C ALA A 122 8.16 -13.49 11.16
N GLN A 123 8.79 -12.49 11.79
CA GLN A 123 10.14 -12.54 12.33
C GLN A 123 10.42 -13.78 13.20
N PRO A 124 9.54 -14.21 14.13
CA PRO A 124 9.81 -15.40 14.93
C PRO A 124 9.92 -16.71 14.13
N ALA A 125 9.33 -16.79 12.93
CA ALA A 125 9.49 -17.94 12.04
C ALA A 125 10.86 -17.91 11.35
N PHE A 126 11.29 -16.73 10.90
CA PHE A 126 12.61 -16.51 10.33
C PHE A 126 13.73 -16.76 11.35
N ASP A 127 13.61 -16.22 12.57
CA ASP A 127 14.59 -16.40 13.65
C ASP A 127 14.79 -17.88 14.01
N ARG A 128 13.71 -18.67 14.02
CA ARG A 128 13.79 -20.12 14.28
C ARG A 128 14.56 -20.83 13.18
N LEU A 129 14.27 -20.54 11.93
CA LEU A 129 14.93 -21.17 10.79
C LEU A 129 16.43 -20.83 10.74
N VAL A 130 16.78 -19.56 10.97
CA VAL A 130 18.19 -19.14 11.10
C VAL A 130 18.89 -19.89 12.22
N LYS A 131 18.24 -20.02 13.38
CA LYS A 131 18.81 -20.72 14.54
C LYS A 131 19.01 -22.21 14.29
N GLU A 132 18.09 -22.85 13.58
CA GLU A 132 18.15 -24.28 13.24
C GLU A 132 19.19 -24.57 12.16
N ALA A 133 19.35 -23.66 11.20
CA ALA A 133 20.29 -23.79 10.08
C ALA A 133 21.71 -23.27 10.40
N ALA A 134 21.91 -22.55 11.50
CA ALA A 134 23.20 -21.97 11.86
C ALA A 134 24.24 -23.04 12.16
N THR A 135 25.36 -22.99 11.44
CA THR A 135 26.51 -23.88 11.64
C THR A 135 27.77 -23.05 11.92
N PRO A 136 28.62 -23.44 12.89
CA PRO A 136 29.86 -22.73 13.18
C PRO A 136 30.89 -22.79 12.05
N ASP A 137 30.88 -23.89 11.28
CA ASP A 137 31.91 -24.23 10.29
C ASP A 137 31.41 -24.14 8.83
N GLY A 138 30.27 -23.50 8.60
CA GLY A 138 29.72 -23.33 7.25
C GLY A 138 30.57 -22.37 6.43
N VAL A 139 31.36 -22.87 5.49
CA VAL A 139 32.16 -22.01 4.59
C VAL A 139 31.56 -21.93 3.19
N GLU A 140 30.72 -22.89 2.82
CA GLU A 140 30.11 -22.96 1.50
C GLU A 140 28.63 -22.58 1.53
N PRO A 141 28.13 -21.93 0.46
CA PRO A 141 26.72 -21.66 0.29
C PRO A 141 25.90 -22.96 0.24
N VAL A 142 24.86 -23.05 1.07
CA VAL A 142 23.96 -24.21 1.14
C VAL A 142 22.52 -23.74 1.00
N GLU A 143 21.81 -24.34 0.06
CA GLU A 143 20.36 -24.17 -0.07
C GLU A 143 19.65 -24.86 1.09
N LEU A 144 18.73 -24.14 1.74
CA LEU A 144 18.00 -24.61 2.91
C LEU A 144 16.64 -25.17 2.49
N GLU A 145 16.24 -26.28 3.11
CA GLU A 145 14.87 -26.76 3.02
C GLU A 145 13.94 -25.78 3.76
N THR A 146 13.19 -24.98 3.02
CA THR A 146 12.26 -24.01 3.60
C THR A 146 10.80 -24.34 3.30
N PRO A 147 9.90 -24.14 4.28
CA PRO A 147 8.48 -24.13 3.99
C PRO A 147 8.18 -23.08 2.91
N SER A 148 7.22 -23.37 2.03
CA SER A 148 6.76 -22.43 0.98
C SER A 148 6.22 -21.10 1.53
N ARG A 149 5.98 -21.02 2.86
CA ARG A 149 5.59 -19.80 3.56
C ARG A 149 6.30 -19.67 4.90
N LEU A 150 6.85 -18.49 5.15
CA LEU A 150 7.33 -18.05 6.47
C LEU A 150 6.45 -16.91 6.96
N GLY A 151 5.55 -17.23 7.89
CA GLY A 151 4.49 -16.31 8.34
C GLY A 151 3.50 -16.02 7.20
N THR A 152 3.40 -14.75 6.79
CA THR A 152 2.56 -14.33 5.66
C THR A 152 3.35 -14.14 4.37
N TYR A 153 4.66 -14.33 4.37
CA TYR A 153 5.51 -14.24 3.19
C TYR A 153 5.62 -15.60 2.50
N ALA A 154 5.57 -15.60 1.18
CA ALA A 154 5.73 -16.80 0.38
C ALA A 154 7.19 -16.87 -0.08
N ILE A 155 7.94 -17.81 0.48
CA ILE A 155 9.38 -17.92 0.29
C ILE A 155 9.64 -19.05 -0.69
N ASP A 156 10.32 -18.73 -1.79
CA ASP A 156 10.70 -19.71 -2.82
C ASP A 156 11.92 -20.50 -2.42
N ARG A 157 12.90 -19.77 -1.89
CA ARG A 157 14.25 -20.26 -1.72
C ARG A 157 14.87 -19.56 -0.53
N ALA A 158 15.66 -20.30 0.21
CA ALA A 158 16.57 -19.71 1.17
C ALA A 158 17.95 -20.35 1.08
N GLU A 159 18.95 -19.55 1.39
CA GLU A 159 20.34 -19.96 1.34
C GLU A 159 21.06 -19.48 2.60
N SER A 160 21.96 -20.34 3.09
CA SER A 160 23.03 -19.97 4.00
C SER A 160 24.26 -19.66 3.15
N LEU A 161 24.96 -18.54 3.39
CA LEU A 161 26.18 -18.18 2.64
C LEU A 161 27.46 -18.63 3.35
N ASP A 162 27.47 -18.55 4.68
CA ASP A 162 28.63 -18.80 5.53
C ASP A 162 28.23 -19.37 6.92
N GLY A 163 27.10 -20.08 6.98
CA GLY A 163 26.58 -20.66 8.22
C GLY A 163 25.98 -19.65 9.21
N GLN A 164 26.14 -18.34 9.00
CA GLN A 164 25.65 -17.26 9.87
C GLN A 164 24.81 -16.20 9.13
N THR A 165 25.08 -16.07 7.83
CA THR A 165 24.42 -15.16 6.91
C THR A 165 23.39 -15.91 6.09
N PHE A 166 22.15 -15.42 6.09
CA PHE A 166 21.03 -16.09 5.42
C PHE A 166 20.29 -15.15 4.50
N VAL A 167 19.84 -15.65 3.36
CA VAL A 167 19.04 -14.92 2.37
C VAL A 167 17.77 -15.71 2.07
N PHE A 168 16.63 -15.03 2.03
CA PHE A 168 15.31 -15.60 1.78
C PHE A 168 14.65 -14.86 0.62
N LEU A 169 14.33 -15.54 -0.47
CA LEU A 169 13.73 -14.94 -1.67
C LEU A 169 12.20 -15.05 -1.62
N ASP A 170 11.51 -13.94 -1.86
CA ASP A 170 10.05 -13.88 -1.89
C ASP A 170 9.49 -14.12 -3.30
N THR A 171 8.72 -15.20 -3.47
CA THR A 171 7.96 -15.57 -4.71
C THR A 171 7.01 -14.48 -5.20
N SER A 172 6.38 -13.75 -4.27
CA SER A 172 5.26 -12.87 -4.56
C SER A 172 5.72 -11.59 -5.28
N SER A 173 7.02 -11.50 -5.52
CA SER A 173 7.77 -10.40 -6.07
C SER A 173 7.80 -10.31 -7.60
N SER A 174 7.31 -11.30 -8.35
CA SER A 174 7.17 -11.08 -9.80
C SER A 174 6.38 -12.16 -10.54
N PRO A 175 5.42 -11.79 -11.40
CA PRO A 175 4.96 -12.67 -12.48
C PRO A 175 6.03 -12.86 -13.58
N ARG A 176 7.17 -12.17 -13.50
CA ARG A 176 8.30 -12.29 -14.43
C ARG A 176 9.65 -12.20 -13.67
N PRO A 177 10.40 -13.29 -13.51
CA PRO A 177 11.64 -13.35 -12.72
C PRO A 177 12.83 -12.51 -13.27
N PHE A 178 12.62 -11.61 -14.23
CA PHE A 178 13.69 -11.01 -15.05
C PHE A 178 14.04 -9.54 -14.71
N LEU A 179 13.36 -8.87 -13.76
CA LEU A 179 13.59 -7.43 -13.50
C LEU A 179 14.08 -7.12 -12.08
N THR A 180 13.66 -7.88 -11.07
CA THR A 180 14.11 -7.67 -9.69
C THR A 180 13.94 -8.92 -8.86
N SER A 181 14.98 -9.30 -8.10
CA SER A 181 14.91 -10.32 -7.06
C SER A 181 14.90 -9.63 -5.71
N ALA A 182 13.98 -9.98 -4.81
CA ALA A 182 13.88 -9.31 -3.52
C ALA A 182 13.38 -10.25 -2.43
N GLY A 183 13.64 -9.88 -1.18
CA GLY A 183 13.32 -10.69 -0.04
C GLY A 183 13.95 -10.19 1.25
N PHE A 184 14.33 -11.12 2.12
CA PHE A 184 14.87 -10.83 3.45
C PHE A 184 16.27 -11.39 3.60
N ALA A 185 17.11 -10.71 4.38
CA ALA A 185 18.45 -11.16 4.70
C ALA A 185 18.73 -11.04 6.20
N HIS A 186 19.34 -12.07 6.77
CA HIS A 186 19.92 -12.06 8.10
C HIS A 186 21.42 -11.82 7.97
N LEU A 187 21.87 -10.61 8.28
CA LEU A 187 23.24 -10.13 8.11
C LEU A 187 23.78 -9.66 9.48
N PRO A 188 24.29 -10.57 10.33
CA PRO A 188 24.73 -10.22 11.67
C PRO A 188 25.92 -9.27 11.69
N ALA A 189 26.79 -9.33 10.67
CA ALA A 189 27.90 -8.40 10.46
C ALA A 189 27.51 -7.16 9.63
N GLY A 190 26.23 -7.01 9.27
CA GLY A 190 25.73 -5.97 8.38
C GLY A 190 25.94 -6.26 6.89
N PRO A 191 25.39 -5.42 6.01
CA PRO A 191 25.56 -5.55 4.56
C PRO A 191 27.03 -5.38 4.16
N ARG A 192 27.53 -6.30 3.33
CA ARG A 192 28.83 -6.16 2.68
C ARG A 192 28.65 -6.11 1.17
N HIS A 193 29.54 -5.38 0.50
CA HIS A 193 29.51 -5.22 -0.96
C HIS A 193 29.93 -6.47 -1.73
N ASP A 194 30.58 -7.41 -1.06
CA ASP A 194 31.19 -8.60 -1.63
C ASP A 194 30.38 -9.87 -1.40
N TYR A 195 29.23 -9.82 -0.71
CA TYR A 195 28.38 -11.00 -0.59
C TYR A 195 27.95 -11.46 -1.98
N PRO A 196 28.42 -12.62 -2.46
CA PRO A 196 27.83 -13.22 -3.63
C PRO A 196 26.47 -13.68 -3.17
N VAL A 197 25.42 -12.89 -3.44
CA VAL A 197 24.08 -13.46 -3.35
C VAL A 197 24.02 -14.42 -4.52
N LEU A 198 24.42 -15.69 -4.32
CA LEU A 198 24.49 -16.69 -5.40
C LEU A 198 23.13 -16.89 -6.06
N CYS A 199 22.03 -16.60 -5.36
CA CYS A 199 20.68 -16.50 -5.90
C CYS A 199 20.42 -15.31 -6.85
N VAL A 200 21.28 -14.30 -6.88
CA VAL A 200 21.23 -13.17 -7.81
C VAL A 200 22.36 -13.36 -8.80
N VAL A 201 22.23 -14.36 -9.68
CA VAL A 201 23.23 -14.68 -10.72
C VAL A 201 23.33 -13.56 -11.76
N GLY A 202 23.95 -12.43 -11.43
CA GLY A 202 24.24 -11.34 -12.37
C GLY A 202 23.48 -10.02 -12.15
N GLY A 203 22.91 -9.79 -10.96
CA GLY A 203 22.34 -8.48 -10.64
C GLY A 203 23.43 -7.42 -10.50
N GLU A 204 23.31 -6.30 -11.22
CA GLU A 204 24.30 -5.22 -11.24
C GLU A 204 24.36 -4.44 -9.92
N ARG A 205 23.25 -4.42 -9.17
CA ARG A 205 23.13 -3.64 -7.92
C ARG A 205 22.18 -4.30 -6.93
N VAL A 206 22.61 -4.41 -5.67
CA VAL A 206 21.78 -4.85 -4.54
C VAL A 206 21.62 -3.70 -3.55
N GLU A 207 20.39 -3.39 -3.20
CA GLU A 207 20.04 -2.42 -2.17
C GLU A 207 19.53 -3.16 -0.94
N TYR A 208 20.09 -2.81 0.23
CA TYR A 208 19.65 -3.33 1.51
C TYR A 208 18.95 -2.24 2.31
N ARG A 209 17.84 -2.57 2.94
CA ARG A 209 17.13 -1.69 3.87
C ARG A 209 16.99 -2.38 5.21
N HIS A 210 17.46 -1.71 6.26
CA HIS A 210 17.40 -2.24 7.62
C HIS A 210 15.95 -2.37 8.11
N LEU A 211 15.65 -3.48 8.77
CA LEU A 211 14.37 -3.71 9.43
C LEU A 211 14.50 -3.62 10.95
N THR A 212 15.23 -4.57 11.55
CA THR A 212 15.43 -4.66 13.00
C THR A 212 16.56 -5.65 13.30
N GLY A 213 17.40 -5.34 14.29
CA GLY A 213 18.53 -6.19 14.66
C GLY A 213 19.38 -6.56 13.43
N PRO A 214 19.68 -7.86 13.20
CA PRO A 214 20.45 -8.33 12.04
C PRO A 214 19.62 -8.48 10.75
N TRP A 215 18.35 -8.07 10.75
CA TRP A 215 17.44 -8.28 9.61
C TRP A 215 17.35 -7.08 8.67
N TYR A 216 17.36 -7.39 7.38
CA TYR A 216 17.26 -6.45 6.28
C TYR A 216 16.24 -6.96 5.25
N THR A 217 15.57 -6.06 4.55
CA THR A 217 15.07 -6.39 3.21
C THR A 217 16.17 -6.12 2.19
N PHE A 218 16.12 -6.83 1.07
CA PHE A 218 16.97 -6.52 -0.06
C PHE A 218 16.18 -6.51 -1.37
N ALA A 219 16.67 -5.71 -2.31
CA ALA A 219 16.24 -5.72 -3.70
C ALA A 219 17.47 -5.71 -4.61
N ALA A 220 17.52 -6.67 -5.52
CA ALA A 220 18.55 -6.82 -6.52
C ALA A 220 17.98 -6.48 -7.90
N TYR A 221 18.70 -5.63 -8.63
CA TYR A 221 18.33 -5.06 -9.93
C TYR A 221 19.25 -5.59 -11.03
N TRP A 222 18.69 -5.73 -12.23
CA TRP A 222 19.35 -6.20 -13.45
C TRP A 222 19.44 -5.10 -14.50
#